data_AF-A0A099Z2Z5-F1
#
_entry.id   AF-A0A099Z2Z5-F1
#
_cell.length_a   1.000
_cell.length_b   1.000
_cell.length_c   1.000
_cell.angle_alpha   90.00
_cell.angle_beta   90.00
_cell.angle_gamma   90.00
#
_symmetry.space_group_name_H-M   'P 1'
#
loop_
_entity.id
_entity.type
_entity.pdbx_description
1 polymer ?
#
loop_
_entity_poly.entity_id
_entity_poly.type
_entity_poly.pdbx_seq_one_letter_code
_entity_poly.pdbx_strand_id
1 'polypeptide(L)'
;PLVPENLLKKRKAYQALKATQAKQALLNKRKHQKGKQIQFKRLETFVRDSWRKHRDEVRLRRMKQRPGGVAVPQDHNLAFVVRIVEIKGVSLKVRRVIELLRLRKIFSGTFVKLTPQSLKMLRIVEPYVAWGYPNLKSVRELILKRGQAKINKKRVPLTDNVLIEEHLG
;
A
#
# COMPACT_ATOMS: atom_id res chain seq x y z
N PRO A 1 69.98 -63.36 -6.81
CA PRO A 1 70.32 -61.92 -6.89
C PRO A 1 69.37 -61.06 -6.03
N LEU A 2 69.90 -60.30 -5.06
CA LEU A 2 69.11 -59.43 -4.20
C LEU A 2 68.60 -58.23 -5.02
N VAL A 3 67.28 -58.15 -5.23
CA VAL A 3 66.68 -57.05 -6.01
C VAL A 3 66.72 -55.77 -5.17
N PRO A 4 67.27 -54.66 -5.70
CA PRO A 4 67.37 -53.42 -4.95
C PRO A 4 65.98 -52.90 -4.55
N GLU A 5 65.84 -52.49 -3.28
CA GLU A 5 64.57 -52.07 -2.66
C GLU A 5 63.87 -50.94 -3.43
N ASN A 6 64.66 -50.01 -4.00
CA ASN A 6 64.17 -48.90 -4.81
C ASN A 6 63.42 -49.37 -6.06
N LEU A 7 63.82 -50.49 -6.65
CA LEU A 7 63.18 -51.05 -7.84
C LEU A 7 61.85 -51.70 -7.47
N LEU A 8 61.77 -52.37 -6.32
CA LEU A 8 60.52 -52.92 -5.78
C LEU A 8 59.51 -51.81 -5.45
N LYS A 9 59.95 -50.72 -4.82
CA LYS A 9 59.11 -49.54 -4.55
C LYS A 9 58.57 -48.91 -5.84
N LYS A 10 59.41 -48.75 -6.87
CA LYS A 10 59.00 -48.26 -8.20
C LYS A 10 57.96 -49.17 -8.86
N ARG A 11 58.15 -50.50 -8.81
CA ARG A 11 57.18 -51.46 -9.37
C ARG A 11 55.83 -51.39 -8.66
N LYS A 12 55.83 -51.30 -7.33
CA LYS A 12 54.59 -51.16 -6.53
C LYS A 12 53.85 -49.86 -6.85
N ALA A 13 54.58 -48.74 -6.97
CA ALA A 13 53.99 -47.45 -7.36
C ALA A 13 53.41 -47.49 -8.78
N TYR A 14 54.13 -48.10 -9.73
CA TYR A 14 53.67 -48.25 -11.12
C TYR A 14 52.40 -49.13 -11.22
N GLN A 15 52.35 -50.23 -10.48
CA GLN A 15 51.16 -51.08 -10.40
C GLN A 15 49.95 -50.33 -9.81
N ALA A 16 50.16 -49.54 -8.75
CA ALA A 16 49.12 -48.70 -8.17
C ALA A 16 48.60 -47.65 -9.16
N LEU A 17 49.49 -46.96 -9.88
CA LEU A 17 49.12 -46.00 -10.94
C LEU A 17 48.34 -46.67 -12.08
N LYS A 18 48.74 -47.86 -12.49
CA LYS A 18 48.04 -48.60 -13.55
C LYS A 18 46.64 -49.04 -13.09
N ALA A 19 46.50 -49.47 -11.84
CA ALA A 19 45.22 -49.84 -11.25
C ALA A 19 44.27 -48.64 -11.12
N THR A 20 44.78 -47.46 -10.72
CA THR A 20 43.97 -46.23 -10.65
C THR A 20 43.53 -45.76 -12.04
N GLN A 21 44.42 -45.79 -13.03
CA GLN A 21 44.08 -45.47 -14.42
C GLN A 21 43.01 -46.43 -14.99
N ALA A 22 43.15 -47.74 -14.76
CA ALA A 22 42.15 -48.72 -15.19
C ALA A 22 40.78 -48.48 -14.53
N LYS A 23 40.77 -48.16 -13.23
CA LYS A 23 39.54 -47.82 -12.49
C LYS A 23 38.88 -46.55 -13.05
N GLN A 24 39.66 -45.51 -13.35
CA GLN A 24 39.14 -44.27 -13.95
C GLN A 24 38.59 -44.49 -15.35
N ALA A 25 39.27 -45.28 -16.19
CA ALA A 25 38.79 -45.64 -17.53
C ALA A 25 37.44 -46.37 -17.47
N LEU A 26 37.26 -47.28 -16.51
CA LEU A 26 36.01 -48.03 -16.32
C LEU A 26 34.87 -47.12 -15.86
N LEU A 27 35.14 -46.17 -14.96
CA LEU A 27 34.17 -45.15 -14.54
C LEU A 27 33.75 -44.24 -15.71
N ASN A 28 34.70 -43.80 -16.54
CA ASN A 28 34.41 -42.98 -17.71
C ASN A 28 33.59 -43.76 -18.75
N LYS A 29 33.91 -45.04 -18.98
CA LYS A 29 33.12 -45.93 -19.83
C LYS A 29 31.69 -46.09 -19.31
N ARG A 30 31.48 -46.27 -18.00
CA ARG A 30 30.14 -46.34 -17.38
C ARG A 30 29.35 -45.03 -17.52
N LYS A 31 30.01 -43.88 -17.42
CA LYS A 31 29.38 -42.57 -17.64
C LYS A 31 28.88 -42.41 -19.08
N HIS A 32 29.65 -42.87 -20.07
CA HIS A 32 29.27 -42.80 -21.48
C HIS A 32 28.27 -43.88 -21.91
N GLN A 33 28.38 -45.12 -21.39
CA GLN A 33 27.45 -46.20 -21.70
C GLN A 33 26.00 -45.91 -21.26
N LYS A 34 25.79 -45.13 -20.19
CA LYS A 34 24.44 -44.79 -19.76
C LYS A 34 23.67 -43.92 -20.75
N GLY A 35 24.36 -43.23 -21.68
CA GLY A 35 23.74 -42.29 -22.62
C GLY A 35 22.94 -41.19 -21.92
N LYS A 36 22.51 -40.16 -22.65
CA LYS A 36 21.36 -39.38 -22.19
C LYS A 36 20.13 -40.11 -22.67
N GLN A 37 19.33 -40.67 -21.76
CA GLN A 37 18.01 -41.14 -22.12
C GLN A 37 17.24 -39.95 -22.70
N ILE A 38 16.83 -40.05 -23.96
CA ILE A 38 15.99 -39.04 -24.60
C ILE A 38 14.65 -39.12 -23.86
N GLN A 39 14.41 -38.17 -22.95
CA GLN A 39 13.12 -38.06 -22.28
C GLN A 39 12.08 -37.63 -23.32
N PHE A 40 11.30 -38.60 -23.79
CA PHE A 40 10.19 -38.31 -24.68
C PHE A 40 9.08 -37.61 -23.88
N LYS A 41 8.93 -36.32 -24.11
CA LYS A 41 7.82 -35.54 -23.54
C LYS A 41 6.57 -35.78 -24.39
N ARG A 42 5.45 -36.07 -23.73
CA ARG A 42 4.15 -36.19 -24.42
C ARG A 42 3.71 -34.85 -24.99
N LEU A 43 3.05 -34.85 -26.14
CA LEU A 43 2.55 -33.64 -26.80
C LEU A 43 1.69 -32.76 -25.86
N GLU A 44 0.88 -33.40 -25.01
CA GLU A 44 0.05 -32.77 -23.98
C GLU A 44 0.84 -31.85 -23.04
N THR A 45 2.09 -32.22 -22.72
CA THR A 45 2.95 -31.41 -21.83
C THR A 45 3.37 -30.10 -22.48
N PHE A 46 3.62 -30.09 -23.79
CA PHE A 46 3.96 -28.88 -24.53
C PHE A 46 2.77 -27.91 -24.60
N VAL A 47 1.55 -28.45 -24.84
CA VAL A 47 0.32 -27.65 -24.84
C VAL A 47 0.08 -27.04 -23.46
N ARG A 48 0.19 -27.85 -22.40
CA ARG A 48 0.03 -27.41 -21.01
C ARG A 48 1.05 -26.33 -20.62
N ASP A 49 2.31 -26.49 -21.01
CA ASP A 49 3.37 -25.53 -20.72
C ASP A 49 3.19 -24.21 -21.48
N SER A 50 2.74 -24.27 -22.73
CA SER A 50 2.38 -23.09 -23.53
C SER A 50 1.26 -22.29 -22.86
N TRP A 51 0.18 -22.96 -22.45
CA TRP A 51 -0.94 -22.31 -21.77
C TRP A 51 -0.57 -21.76 -20.40
N ARG A 52 0.35 -22.43 -19.67
CA ARG A 52 0.87 -21.93 -18.40
C ARG A 52 1.69 -20.65 -18.62
N LYS A 53 2.60 -20.65 -19.59
CA LYS A 53 3.39 -19.46 -19.94
C LYS A 53 2.52 -18.29 -20.34
N HIS A 54 1.51 -18.52 -21.18
CA HIS A 54 0.60 -17.45 -21.61
C HIS A 54 -0.17 -16.85 -20.41
N ARG A 55 -0.67 -17.69 -19.50
CA ARG A 55 -1.33 -17.21 -18.27
C ARG A 55 -0.38 -16.44 -17.36
N ASP A 56 0.87 -16.87 -17.23
CA ASP A 56 1.90 -16.18 -16.46
C ASP A 56 2.25 -14.82 -17.07
N GLU A 57 2.40 -14.76 -18.38
CA GLU A 57 2.66 -13.52 -19.11
C GLU A 57 1.52 -12.50 -18.94
N VAL A 58 0.26 -12.96 -19.07
CA VAL A 58 -0.93 -12.14 -18.80
C VAL A 58 -0.95 -11.68 -17.34
N ARG A 59 -0.61 -12.55 -16.39
CA ARG A 59 -0.55 -12.19 -14.96
C ARG A 59 0.50 -11.10 -14.70
N LEU A 60 1.70 -11.27 -15.26
CA LEU A 60 2.80 -10.31 -15.14
C LEU A 60 2.44 -8.96 -15.78
N ARG A 61 1.81 -8.97 -16.96
CA ARG A 61 1.32 -7.75 -17.62
C ARG A 61 0.28 -7.02 -16.77
N ARG A 62 -0.67 -7.76 -16.17
CA ARG A 62 -1.66 -7.20 -15.23
C ARG A 62 -1.02 -6.65 -13.95
N MET A 63 -0.03 -7.34 -13.39
CA MET A 63 0.69 -6.85 -12.20
C MET A 63 1.48 -5.57 -12.48
N LYS A 64 2.10 -5.44 -13.66
CA LYS A 64 2.80 -4.20 -14.07
C LYS A 64 1.85 -3.03 -14.31
N GLN A 65 0.64 -3.29 -14.82
CA GLN A 65 -0.40 -2.28 -15.04
C GLN A 65 -1.20 -1.97 -13.77
N ARG A 66 -1.14 -2.82 -12.74
CA ARG A 66 -1.82 -2.58 -11.48
C ARG A 66 -1.13 -1.37 -10.84
N PRO A 67 -1.83 -0.24 -10.64
CA PRO A 67 -1.23 0.89 -9.94
C PRO A 67 -0.73 0.39 -8.59
N GLY A 68 0.49 0.79 -8.21
CA GLY A 68 1.04 0.51 -6.89
C GLY A 68 0.01 0.87 -5.82
N GLY A 69 0.01 0.13 -4.71
CA GLY A 69 -0.91 0.38 -3.60
C GLY A 69 -0.97 1.89 -3.32
N VAL A 70 -2.18 2.46 -3.35
CA VAL A 70 -2.40 3.87 -3.11
C VAL A 70 -1.72 4.21 -1.80
N ALA A 71 -0.81 5.21 -1.81
CA ALA A 71 -0.22 5.71 -0.58
C ALA A 71 -1.37 5.99 0.39
N VAL A 72 -1.32 5.38 1.58
CA VAL A 72 -2.34 5.60 2.61
C VAL A 72 -2.42 7.10 2.81
N PRO A 73 -3.57 7.75 2.52
CA PRO A 73 -3.67 9.19 2.65
C PRO A 73 -3.28 9.57 4.07
N GLN A 74 -2.51 10.64 4.22
CA GLN A 74 -2.21 11.18 5.55
C GLN A 74 -3.52 11.40 6.31
N ASP A 75 -3.58 10.94 7.56
CA ASP A 75 -4.75 11.15 8.40
C ASP A 75 -5.03 12.66 8.53
N HIS A 76 -6.11 13.10 7.91
CA HIS A 76 -6.55 14.47 8.01
C HIS A 76 -7.26 14.68 9.35
N ASN A 77 -6.72 15.58 10.18
CA ASN A 77 -7.25 15.86 11.52
C ASN A 77 -8.40 16.89 11.53
N LEU A 78 -8.65 17.56 10.40
CA LEU A 78 -9.62 18.66 10.31
C LEU A 78 -10.55 18.46 9.11
N ALA A 79 -11.85 18.57 9.34
CA ALA A 79 -12.86 18.68 8.30
C ALA A 79 -13.47 20.09 8.29
N PHE A 80 -13.85 20.55 7.11
CA PHE A 80 -14.75 21.67 6.93
C PHE A 80 -16.11 21.15 6.47
N VAL A 81 -17.16 21.62 7.13
CA VAL A 81 -18.50 21.06 7.05
C VAL A 81 -19.46 22.19 6.71
N VAL A 82 -20.20 22.08 5.60
CA VAL A 82 -21.12 23.10 5.09
C VAL A 82 -22.51 22.52 4.91
N ARG A 83 -23.52 23.18 5.47
CA ARG A 83 -24.92 22.78 5.27
C ARG A 83 -25.41 23.22 3.89
N ILE A 84 -25.88 22.26 3.10
CA ILE A 84 -26.33 22.49 1.72
C ILE A 84 -27.84 22.40 1.54
N VAL A 85 -28.56 21.67 2.41
CA VAL A 85 -30.02 21.49 2.30
C VAL A 85 -30.76 22.14 3.48
N GLU A 86 -31.96 22.65 3.22
CA GLU A 86 -32.92 22.98 4.27
C GLU A 86 -33.40 21.72 5.00
N ILE A 87 -33.70 21.86 6.29
CA ILE A 87 -34.02 20.71 7.13
C ILE A 87 -35.46 20.88 7.61
N LYS A 88 -36.41 20.27 6.90
CA LYS A 88 -37.83 20.26 7.23
C LYS A 88 -38.27 18.80 7.42
N GLY A 89 -38.93 18.50 8.55
CA GLY A 89 -39.48 17.16 8.82
C GLY A 89 -38.44 16.05 9.07
N VAL A 90 -37.20 16.38 9.41
CA VAL A 90 -36.17 15.34 9.68
C VAL A 90 -36.30 14.74 11.08
N SER A 91 -35.67 13.57 11.26
CA SER A 91 -35.57 12.93 12.57
C SER A 91 -34.88 13.81 13.61
N LEU A 92 -35.31 13.68 14.87
CA LEU A 92 -34.74 14.42 16.00
C LEU A 92 -33.22 14.18 16.14
N LYS A 93 -32.75 12.98 15.80
CA LYS A 93 -31.33 12.62 15.83
C LYS A 93 -30.51 13.49 14.88
N VAL A 94 -30.95 13.64 13.62
CA VAL A 94 -30.28 14.47 12.60
C VAL A 94 -30.30 15.93 13.04
N ARG A 95 -31.47 16.42 13.47
CA ARG A 95 -31.63 17.80 13.95
C ARG A 95 -30.67 18.11 15.11
N ARG A 96 -30.56 17.20 16.08
CA ARG A 96 -29.66 17.36 17.23
C ARG A 96 -28.19 17.40 16.81
N VAL A 97 -27.76 16.55 15.89
CA VAL A 97 -26.37 16.57 15.39
C VAL A 97 -26.06 17.88 14.66
N ILE A 98 -26.99 18.39 13.85
CA ILE A 98 -26.79 19.65 13.12
C ILE A 98 -26.75 20.86 14.07
N GLU A 99 -27.56 20.83 15.14
CA GLU A 99 -27.50 21.81 16.22
C GLU A 99 -26.16 21.75 16.98
N LEU A 100 -25.64 20.55 17.26
CA LEU A 100 -24.33 20.34 17.89
C LEU A 100 -23.18 20.90 17.02
N LEU A 101 -23.25 20.66 15.71
CA LEU A 101 -22.30 21.20 14.72
C LEU A 101 -22.47 22.71 14.49
N ARG A 102 -23.48 23.35 15.10
CA ARG A 102 -23.82 24.78 15.01
C ARG A 102 -24.24 25.24 13.59
N LEU A 103 -24.71 24.33 12.75
CA LEU A 103 -25.11 24.56 11.35
C LEU A 103 -26.59 24.97 11.21
N ARG A 104 -26.96 26.08 11.86
CA ARG A 104 -28.37 26.53 11.95
C ARG A 104 -28.92 27.15 10.67
N LYS A 105 -28.08 27.85 9.90
CA LYS A 105 -28.46 28.52 8.63
C LYS A 105 -28.01 27.66 7.44
N ILE A 106 -28.73 27.73 6.32
CA ILE A 106 -28.22 27.17 5.06
C ILE A 106 -26.93 27.90 4.64
N PHE A 107 -26.02 27.20 3.98
CA PHE A 107 -24.69 27.70 3.62
C PHE A 107 -23.85 28.22 4.79
N SER A 108 -24.18 27.82 6.03
CA SER A 108 -23.27 27.98 7.15
C SER A 108 -22.22 26.86 7.15
N GLY A 109 -21.00 27.20 7.55
CA GLY A 109 -19.88 26.28 7.61
C GLY A 109 -19.20 26.28 8.97
N THR A 110 -18.71 25.11 9.40
CA THR A 110 -17.92 24.96 10.63
C THR A 110 -16.71 24.06 10.41
N PHE A 111 -15.62 24.39 11.11
CA PHE A 111 -14.45 23.54 11.20
C PHE A 111 -14.66 22.50 12.32
N VAL A 112 -14.41 21.23 12.03
CA VAL A 112 -14.62 20.11 12.96
C VAL A 112 -13.35 19.29 13.04
N LYS A 113 -12.84 19.08 14.26
CA LYS A 113 -11.74 18.14 14.52
C LYS A 113 -12.23 16.72 14.26
N LEU A 114 -11.50 15.97 13.45
CA LEU A 114 -11.85 14.61 13.10
C LEU A 114 -11.40 13.64 14.20
N THR A 115 -12.40 13.18 14.93
CA THR A 115 -12.35 12.04 15.85
C THR A 115 -13.31 10.94 15.36
N PRO A 116 -13.14 9.68 15.79
CA PRO A 116 -14.06 8.60 15.44
C PRO A 116 -15.54 8.92 15.74
N GLN A 117 -15.80 9.68 16.80
CA GLN A 117 -17.13 10.14 17.20
C GLN A 117 -17.65 11.21 16.24
N SER A 118 -16.83 12.20 15.88
CA SER A 118 -17.20 13.23 14.90
C SER A 118 -17.52 12.62 13.53
N LEU A 119 -16.79 11.59 13.13
CA LEU A 119 -16.98 10.91 11.85
C LEU A 119 -18.30 10.12 11.83
N LYS A 120 -18.66 9.47 12.95
CA LYS A 120 -19.98 8.86 13.12
C LYS A 120 -21.11 9.91 13.05
N MET A 121 -20.92 11.08 13.66
CA MET A 121 -21.89 12.18 13.56
C MET A 121 -22.04 12.68 12.13
N LEU A 122 -20.94 12.89 11.41
CA LEU A 122 -20.93 13.34 10.02
C LEU A 122 -21.65 12.35 9.10
N ARG A 123 -21.47 11.03 9.30
CA ARG A 123 -22.21 9.99 8.56
C ARG A 123 -23.73 10.06 8.75
N ILE A 124 -24.21 10.49 9.93
CA ILE A 124 -25.66 10.63 10.18
C ILE A 124 -26.25 11.81 9.39
N VAL A 125 -25.47 12.89 9.21
CA VAL A 125 -25.93 14.15 8.60
C VAL A 125 -25.45 14.33 7.15
N GLU A 126 -24.75 13.34 6.61
CA GLU A 126 -24.20 13.29 5.25
C GLU A 126 -25.16 13.76 4.15
N PRO A 127 -26.46 13.37 4.12
CA PRO A 127 -27.36 13.82 3.06
C PRO A 127 -27.71 15.32 3.12
N TYR A 128 -27.48 16.00 4.25
CA TYR A 128 -27.84 17.42 4.44
C TYR A 128 -26.65 18.37 4.35
N VAL A 129 -25.44 17.81 4.33
CA VAL A 129 -24.19 18.53 4.61
C VAL A 129 -23.10 18.03 3.68
N ALA A 130 -22.44 18.95 2.99
CA ALA A 130 -21.21 18.66 2.26
C ALA A 130 -20.01 18.88 3.18
N TRP A 131 -19.10 17.91 3.27
CA TRP A 131 -17.90 18.06 4.09
C TRP A 131 -16.68 17.43 3.43
N GLY A 132 -15.50 17.91 3.82
CA GLY A 132 -14.23 17.43 3.29
C GLY A 132 -13.03 18.05 4.02
N TYR A 133 -11.83 17.71 3.57
CA TYR A 133 -10.59 18.20 4.19
C TYR A 133 -10.16 19.51 3.54
N PRO A 134 -10.06 20.63 4.29
CA PRO A 134 -9.67 21.91 3.72
C PRO A 134 -8.15 21.98 3.54
N ASN A 135 -7.70 22.70 2.50
CA ASN A 135 -6.30 23.08 2.34
C ASN A 135 -5.98 24.34 3.19
N LEU A 136 -4.72 24.54 3.57
CA LEU A 136 -4.26 25.71 4.32
C LEU A 136 -4.67 27.04 3.67
N LYS A 137 -4.55 27.13 2.33
CA LYS A 137 -5.01 28.29 1.56
C LYS A 137 -6.51 28.54 1.77
N SER A 138 -7.33 27.49 1.66
CA SER A 138 -8.77 27.56 1.86
C SER A 138 -9.14 27.99 3.28
N VAL A 139 -8.44 27.47 4.29
CA VAL A 139 -8.65 27.88 5.70
C VAL A 139 -8.35 29.37 5.88
N ARG A 140 -7.19 29.83 5.41
CA ARG A 140 -6.79 31.24 5.51
C ARG A 140 -7.80 32.15 4.80
N GLU A 141 -8.17 31.83 3.57
CA GLU A 141 -9.15 32.63 2.82
C GLU A 141 -10.53 32.66 3.48
N LEU A 142 -11.00 31.54 4.04
CA LEU A 142 -12.28 31.49 4.74
C LEU A 142 -12.27 32.37 5.99
N ILE A 143 -11.21 32.29 6.79
CA ILE A 143 -11.08 33.11 8.00
C ILE A 143 -11.00 34.59 7.63
N LEU A 144 -10.20 34.96 6.63
CA LEU A 144 -10.07 36.35 6.20
C LEU A 144 -11.36 36.91 5.59
N LYS A 145 -12.05 36.14 4.73
CA LYS A 145 -13.23 36.64 3.99
C LYS A 145 -14.54 36.52 4.77
N ARG A 146 -14.66 35.54 5.67
CA ARG A 146 -15.92 35.15 6.32
C ARG A 146 -15.78 34.91 7.83
N GLY A 147 -14.60 35.16 8.42
CA GLY A 147 -14.34 34.96 9.83
C GLY A 147 -15.17 35.87 10.72
N GLN A 148 -15.77 35.29 11.75
CA GLN A 148 -16.54 36.00 12.76
C GLN A 148 -16.17 35.46 14.13
N ALA A 149 -15.90 36.36 15.07
CA ALA A 149 -15.76 36.04 16.48
C ALA A 149 -17.11 36.12 17.19
N LYS A 150 -17.25 35.37 18.29
CA LYS A 150 -18.42 35.47 19.18
C LYS A 150 -18.00 36.18 20.47
N ILE A 151 -18.23 37.49 20.52
CA ILE A 151 -17.88 38.36 21.66
C ILE A 151 -19.18 38.80 22.34
N ASN A 152 -19.27 38.68 23.67
CA ASN A 152 -20.45 39.07 24.45
C ASN A 152 -21.78 38.53 23.89
N LYS A 153 -21.77 37.26 23.46
CA LYS A 153 -22.88 36.54 22.78
C LYS A 153 -23.30 37.10 21.41
N LYS A 154 -22.67 38.17 20.91
CA LYS A 154 -22.89 38.74 19.57
C LYS A 154 -21.84 38.22 18.57
N ARG A 155 -22.16 38.23 17.28
CA ARG A 155 -21.21 37.89 16.21
C ARG A 155 -20.58 39.17 15.67
N VAL A 156 -19.27 39.28 15.74
CA VAL A 156 -18.49 40.44 15.29
C VAL A 156 -17.52 39.96 14.19
N PRO A 157 -17.41 40.66 13.05
CA PRO A 157 -16.42 40.31 12.02
C PRO A 157 -15.00 40.45 12.57
N LEU A 158 -14.08 39.62 12.09
CA LEU A 158 -12.66 39.74 12.40
C LEU A 158 -12.04 40.84 11.52
N THR A 159 -11.98 42.08 12.03
CA THR A 159 -11.35 43.22 11.33
C THR A 159 -9.89 43.40 11.72
N ASP A 160 -9.62 43.39 13.03
CA ASP A 160 -8.33 43.73 13.59
C ASP A 160 -7.82 42.63 14.52
N ASN A 161 -6.50 42.50 14.60
CA ASN A 161 -5.85 41.52 15.47
C ASN A 161 -6.05 41.83 16.95
N VAL A 162 -6.22 43.11 17.31
CA VAL A 162 -6.50 43.54 18.70
C VAL A 162 -7.73 42.83 19.27
N LEU A 163 -8.78 42.67 18.46
CA LEU A 163 -9.99 41.94 18.89
C LEU A 163 -9.72 40.46 19.20
N ILE A 164 -8.74 39.86 18.51
CA ILE A 164 -8.34 38.47 18.72
C ILE A 164 -7.52 38.39 20.02
N GLU A 165 -6.51 39.25 20.18
CA GLU A 165 -5.64 39.27 21.36
C GLU A 165 -6.44 39.50 22.65
N GLU A 166 -7.35 40.48 22.66
CA GLU A 166 -8.17 40.80 23.83
C GLU A 166 -9.09 39.65 24.30
N HIS A 167 -9.61 38.83 23.37
CA HIS A 167 -10.68 37.87 23.65
C HIS A 167 -10.28 36.40 23.52
N LEU A 168 -9.19 36.11 22.82
CA LEU A 168 -8.71 34.76 22.49
C LEU A 168 -7.24 34.53 22.87
N GLY A 169 -6.50 35.57 23.25
CA GLY A 169 -5.10 35.50 23.71
C GLY A 169 -4.12 36.15 22.76
#